data_AF-A0A1Y6CHC1-F1
#
_entry.id   AF-A0A1Y6CHC1-F1
#
_cell.length_a   1.000
_cell.length_b   1.000
_cell.length_c   1.000
_cell.angle_alpha   90.00
_cell.angle_beta   90.00
_cell.angle_gamma   90.00
#
_symmetry.space_group_name_H-M   'P 1'
#
loop_
_entity.id
_entity.type
_entity.pdbx_description
1 polymer ?
#
loop_
_entity_poly.entity_id
_entity_poly.type
_entity_poly.pdbx_seq_one_letter_code
_entity_poly.pdbx_strand_id
1 'polypeptide(L)'
;MTTSAKWKYGKAIDFDKPKRKVSVIFLHCSASDNTKHDDVAVMKKWHVDGNGWSDVGYHFFITKAGDIQAGRGLEKIPSAQKGYNKGSIAICCHGLKKEKFTDKQMASVKKLCKAICDSYTDKIRIRGHREVSSKSCPVYDYTSVLGLDKKGYYTTVKTETAKLPAPKAKKPVEELKKKPSSAKSHLLRVTDEGKLVIALQRMLCKLGIQCFVDGAFGQGTKEAVQKLQLKKALKNDGVVGKKTVGGMFTSKKPLLKQGTKGNDVQAMQLLMGLYGQNLVHDGIFGKGTKQALVNVQKSFHLKADGVFGPKTYAAMTGA
;
A
#
# COMPACT_ATOMS: atom_id res chain seq x y z
N MET A 1 5.21 -15.52 12.66
CA MET A 1 4.24 -16.64 12.63
C MET A 1 3.19 -16.31 11.58
N THR A 2 2.91 -17.25 10.68
CA THR A 2 1.88 -17.09 9.65
C THR A 2 0.51 -17.49 10.19
N THR A 3 -0.54 -16.74 9.89
CA THR A 3 -1.91 -17.06 10.32
C THR A 3 -2.38 -18.34 9.63
N SER A 4 -2.97 -19.26 10.41
CA SER A 4 -3.56 -20.47 9.86
C SER A 4 -4.71 -20.15 8.90
N ALA A 5 -4.77 -20.86 7.78
CA ALA A 5 -5.89 -20.74 6.85
C ALA A 5 -7.18 -21.26 7.52
N LYS A 6 -8.29 -20.54 7.36
CA LYS A 6 -9.64 -21.05 7.66
C LYS A 6 -10.03 -22.13 6.65
N TRP A 7 -9.75 -21.89 5.37
CA TRP A 7 -9.85 -22.91 4.32
C TRP A 7 -8.60 -22.89 3.46
N LYS A 8 -8.01 -24.07 3.26
CA LYS A 8 -6.87 -24.27 2.36
C LYS A 8 -7.33 -24.25 0.90
N TYR A 9 -6.45 -23.79 0.01
CA TYR A 9 -6.72 -23.80 -1.43
C TYR A 9 -7.21 -25.18 -1.91
N GLY A 10 -8.25 -25.18 -2.74
CA GLY A 10 -8.86 -26.39 -3.30
C GLY A 10 -9.84 -27.10 -2.36
N LYS A 11 -9.77 -26.90 -1.04
CA LYS A 11 -10.69 -27.57 -0.08
C LYS A 11 -12.10 -26.96 -0.12
N ALA A 12 -13.09 -27.75 0.30
CA ALA A 12 -14.48 -27.28 0.40
C ALA A 12 -14.58 -26.08 1.35
N ILE A 13 -15.52 -25.18 1.04
CA ILE A 13 -15.80 -24.01 1.87
C ILE A 13 -17.17 -24.25 2.48
N ASP A 14 -17.18 -24.54 3.77
CA ASP A 14 -18.39 -24.61 4.57
C ASP A 14 -18.63 -23.23 5.20
N PHE A 15 -19.49 -22.42 4.59
CA PHE A 15 -19.69 -21.03 4.98
C PHE A 15 -20.97 -20.86 5.80
N ASP A 16 -20.77 -20.48 7.07
CA ASP A 16 -21.86 -20.04 7.94
C ASP A 16 -22.16 -18.56 7.75
N LYS A 17 -23.38 -18.25 7.29
CA LYS A 17 -23.82 -16.86 7.19
C LYS A 17 -24.02 -16.23 8.57
N PRO A 18 -23.67 -14.95 8.76
CA PRO A 18 -24.01 -14.25 9.99
C PRO A 18 -25.51 -13.99 10.12
N LYS A 19 -25.96 -13.75 11.35
CA LYS A 19 -27.34 -13.36 11.68
C LYS A 19 -27.69 -11.97 11.14
N ARG A 20 -26.72 -11.06 11.10
CA ARG A 20 -26.94 -9.72 10.53
C ARG A 20 -27.30 -9.80 9.04
N LYS A 21 -28.15 -8.88 8.58
CA LYS A 21 -28.48 -8.76 7.16
C LYS A 21 -27.23 -8.50 6.33
N VAL A 22 -27.10 -9.24 5.23
CA VAL A 22 -26.07 -9.07 4.19
C VAL A 22 -26.77 -9.01 2.85
N SER A 23 -26.39 -8.05 2.02
CA SER A 23 -26.89 -7.91 0.65
C SER A 23 -25.80 -7.70 -0.39
N VAL A 24 -24.55 -7.45 0.06
CA VAL A 24 -23.44 -7.16 -0.85
C VAL A 24 -22.11 -7.74 -0.40
N ILE A 25 -21.32 -8.25 -1.33
CA ILE A 25 -19.90 -8.58 -1.14
C ILE A 25 -19.07 -7.46 -1.78
N PHE A 26 -18.09 -6.93 -1.05
CA PHE A 26 -17.09 -6.03 -1.60
C PHE A 26 -15.73 -6.72 -1.70
N LEU A 27 -15.17 -6.70 -2.90
CA LEU A 27 -13.86 -7.23 -3.21
C LEU A 27 -12.77 -6.14 -3.11
N HIS A 28 -11.67 -6.53 -2.48
CA HIS A 28 -10.52 -5.69 -2.19
C HIS A 28 -9.20 -6.33 -2.63
N CYS A 29 -8.16 -5.50 -2.70
CA CYS A 29 -6.78 -5.93 -2.73
C CYS A 29 -6.01 -5.34 -1.53
N SER A 30 -4.94 -5.99 -1.08
CA SER A 30 -4.10 -5.51 0.03
C SER A 30 -3.28 -4.25 -0.32
N ALA A 31 -3.26 -3.88 -1.61
CA ALA A 31 -2.45 -2.80 -2.14
C ALA A 31 -0.94 -2.98 -1.84
N SER A 32 -0.49 -4.24 -1.83
CA SER A 32 0.92 -4.62 -1.80
C SER A 32 1.15 -5.95 -2.51
N ASP A 33 2.27 -6.07 -3.23
CA ASP A 33 2.78 -7.34 -3.78
C ASP A 33 4.01 -7.86 -3.00
N ASN A 34 4.35 -7.26 -1.86
CA ASN A 34 5.44 -7.75 -1.02
C ASN A 34 4.99 -9.04 -0.33
N THR A 35 5.75 -10.12 -0.53
CA THR A 35 5.44 -11.45 0.02
C THR A 35 5.35 -11.47 1.55
N LYS A 36 6.04 -10.54 2.23
CA LYS A 36 5.94 -10.38 3.70
C LYS A 36 4.57 -9.85 4.15
N HIS A 37 3.75 -9.36 3.23
CA HIS A 37 2.40 -8.87 3.50
C HIS A 37 1.32 -9.88 3.10
N ASP A 38 1.70 -11.10 2.72
CA ASP A 38 0.78 -12.17 2.33
C ASP A 38 0.17 -12.88 3.55
N ASP A 39 -0.36 -12.09 4.50
CA ASP A 39 -0.95 -12.60 5.73
C ASP A 39 -1.94 -11.58 6.33
N VAL A 40 -3.11 -12.06 6.77
CA VAL A 40 -4.14 -11.24 7.41
C VAL A 40 -3.65 -10.62 8.72
N ALA A 41 -2.72 -11.24 9.45
CA ALA A 41 -2.15 -10.67 10.66
C ALA A 41 -1.35 -9.39 10.38
N VAL A 42 -0.70 -9.32 9.22
CA VAL A 42 0.00 -8.09 8.77
C VAL A 42 -1.00 -6.99 8.49
N MET A 43 -2.10 -7.32 7.79
CA MET A 43 -3.20 -6.38 7.55
C MET A 43 -3.84 -5.90 8.86
N LYS A 44 -4.03 -6.82 9.82
CA LYS A 44 -4.57 -6.50 11.15
C LYS A 44 -3.65 -5.52 11.87
N LYS A 45 -2.35 -5.80 11.91
CA LYS A 45 -1.36 -4.91 12.52
C LYS A 45 -1.40 -3.51 11.93
N TRP A 46 -1.45 -3.39 10.60
CA TRP A 46 -1.58 -2.09 9.95
C TRP A 46 -2.88 -1.36 10.31
N HIS A 47 -4.00 -2.06 10.39
CA HIS A 47 -5.26 -1.43 10.76
C HIS A 47 -5.32 -1.03 12.24
N VAL A 48 -4.80 -1.86 13.14
CA VAL A 48 -4.82 -1.60 14.59
C VAL A 48 -3.80 -0.52 14.94
N ASP A 49 -2.53 -0.74 14.65
CA ASP A 49 -1.45 0.19 14.99
C ASP A 49 -1.55 1.43 14.07
N GLY A 50 -1.68 1.18 12.77
CA GLY A 50 -1.67 2.23 11.77
C GLY A 50 -2.94 3.06 11.72
N ASN A 51 -4.14 2.53 12.01
CA ASN A 51 -5.39 3.32 11.93
C ASN A 51 -6.14 3.47 13.26
N GLY A 52 -5.68 2.86 14.34
CA GLY A 52 -6.39 2.85 15.63
C GLY A 52 -7.68 2.04 15.59
N TRP A 53 -7.82 1.11 14.63
CA TRP A 53 -9.02 0.27 14.54
C TRP A 53 -8.97 -0.85 15.56
N SER A 54 -10.13 -1.35 15.96
CA SER A 54 -10.22 -2.48 16.89
C SER A 54 -9.84 -3.83 16.27
N ASP A 55 -9.84 -3.93 14.94
CA ASP A 55 -9.51 -5.17 14.22
C ASP A 55 -9.24 -4.89 12.72
N VAL A 56 -8.75 -5.91 12.00
CA VAL A 56 -8.62 -5.87 10.53
C VAL A 56 -9.94 -5.47 9.87
N GLY A 57 -9.89 -4.74 8.75
CA GLY A 57 -11.08 -4.22 8.08
C GLY A 57 -11.90 -5.26 7.31
N TYR A 58 -11.31 -6.41 6.98
CA TYR A 58 -11.88 -7.44 6.09
C TYR A 58 -12.33 -8.66 6.88
N HIS A 59 -13.40 -9.35 6.44
CA HIS A 59 -13.79 -10.63 7.05
C HIS A 59 -12.93 -11.79 6.56
N PHE A 60 -12.47 -11.72 5.31
CA PHE A 60 -11.63 -12.74 4.70
C PHE A 60 -10.44 -12.13 3.98
N PHE A 61 -9.32 -12.84 4.03
CA PHE A 61 -8.09 -12.51 3.31
C PHE A 61 -7.63 -13.72 2.49
N ILE A 62 -7.29 -13.52 1.22
CA ILE A 62 -6.88 -14.58 0.29
C ILE A 62 -5.42 -14.38 -0.08
N THR A 63 -4.59 -15.33 0.31
CA THR A 63 -3.14 -15.31 0.10
C THR A 63 -2.74 -15.58 -1.36
N LYS A 64 -1.49 -15.37 -1.77
CA LYS A 64 -1.01 -15.77 -3.13
C LYS A 64 -1.19 -17.27 -3.39
N ALA A 65 -1.13 -18.08 -2.34
CA ALA A 65 -1.33 -19.53 -2.41
C ALA A 65 -2.80 -19.94 -2.64
N GLY A 66 -3.75 -19.00 -2.53
CA GLY A 66 -5.19 -19.28 -2.60
C GLY A 66 -5.79 -19.71 -1.25
N ASP A 67 -4.99 -19.78 -0.18
CA ASP A 67 -5.52 -20.02 1.16
C ASP A 67 -6.38 -18.84 1.62
N ILE A 68 -7.52 -19.14 2.24
CA ILE A 68 -8.44 -18.16 2.79
C ILE A 68 -8.24 -18.11 4.30
N GLN A 69 -7.81 -16.96 4.81
CA GLN A 69 -7.64 -16.68 6.24
C GLN A 69 -8.85 -15.90 6.76
N ALA A 70 -9.26 -16.21 7.99
CA ALA A 70 -10.28 -15.44 8.69
C ALA A 70 -9.70 -14.11 9.19
N GLY A 71 -10.45 -13.04 8.99
CA GLY A 71 -10.15 -11.72 9.53
C GLY A 71 -11.17 -11.34 10.60
N ARG A 72 -11.81 -10.19 10.40
CA ARG A 72 -12.87 -9.68 11.27
C ARG A 72 -14.05 -10.66 11.32
N GLY A 73 -14.59 -10.89 12.52
CA GLY A 73 -15.74 -11.76 12.71
C GLY A 73 -16.96 -11.32 11.87
N LEU A 74 -17.68 -12.28 11.30
CA LEU A 74 -18.77 -12.03 10.35
C LEU A 74 -19.96 -11.27 10.95
N GLU A 75 -20.21 -11.39 12.24
CA GLU A 75 -21.27 -10.60 12.93
C GLU A 75 -20.91 -9.12 13.08
N LYS A 76 -19.62 -8.76 12.97
CA LYS A 76 -19.19 -7.37 13.03
C LYS A 76 -19.31 -6.73 11.64
N ILE A 77 -19.65 -5.45 11.62
CA ILE A 77 -19.62 -4.64 10.40
C ILE A 77 -18.15 -4.46 9.97
N PRO A 78 -17.79 -4.63 8.68
CA PRO A 78 -16.43 -4.44 8.21
C PRO A 78 -15.98 -2.97 8.35
N SER A 79 -14.68 -2.76 8.30
CA SER A 79 -14.08 -1.41 8.23
C SER A 79 -13.24 -1.34 6.96
N ALA A 80 -13.86 -1.42 5.79
CA ALA A 80 -13.15 -1.59 4.53
C ALA A 80 -13.60 -0.64 3.41
N GLN A 81 -14.87 -0.22 3.37
CA GLN A 81 -15.41 0.73 2.38
C GLN A 81 -16.18 1.83 3.11
N LYS A 82 -15.55 3.00 3.31
CA LYS A 82 -16.16 4.11 4.07
C LYS A 82 -17.51 4.49 3.46
N GLY A 83 -18.56 4.49 4.27
CA GLY A 83 -19.95 4.78 3.84
C GLY A 83 -20.76 3.57 3.36
N TYR A 84 -20.13 2.43 3.07
CA TYR A 84 -20.79 1.26 2.45
C TYR A 84 -20.56 -0.06 3.21
N ASN A 85 -20.06 0.02 4.45
CA ASN A 85 -19.77 -1.17 5.26
C ASN A 85 -21.04 -1.90 5.78
N LYS A 86 -22.13 -1.16 6.06
CA LYS A 86 -23.35 -1.77 6.62
C LYS A 86 -23.99 -2.71 5.57
N GLY A 87 -24.33 -3.93 5.99
CA GLY A 87 -24.92 -4.92 5.10
C GLY A 87 -23.93 -5.63 4.18
N SER A 88 -22.62 -5.48 4.37
CA SER A 88 -21.62 -6.05 3.47
C SER A 88 -20.75 -7.16 4.07
N ILE A 89 -20.18 -8.00 3.20
CA ILE A 89 -19.03 -8.84 3.50
C ILE A 89 -17.83 -8.32 2.70
N ALA A 90 -16.74 -7.97 3.38
CA ALA A 90 -15.49 -7.56 2.76
C ALA A 90 -14.49 -8.72 2.61
N ILE A 91 -13.99 -8.94 1.39
CA ILE A 91 -12.97 -9.94 1.06
C ILE A 91 -11.76 -9.23 0.45
N CYS A 92 -10.56 -9.48 0.98
CA CYS A 92 -9.31 -8.91 0.47
C CYS A 92 -8.44 -9.99 -0.17
N CYS A 93 -7.92 -9.74 -1.37
CA CYS A 93 -6.86 -10.56 -1.97
C CYS A 93 -5.51 -9.89 -1.81
N HIS A 94 -4.47 -10.66 -1.46
CA HIS A 94 -3.12 -10.14 -1.44
C HIS A 94 -2.64 -9.75 -2.85
N GLY A 95 -2.38 -8.48 -3.08
CA GLY A 95 -1.83 -8.00 -4.34
C GLY A 95 -2.02 -6.51 -4.56
N LEU A 96 -1.34 -6.00 -5.59
CA LEU A 96 -1.45 -4.63 -6.05
C LEU A 96 -1.48 -4.54 -7.57
N LYS A 97 -0.55 -5.19 -8.27
CA LYS A 97 -0.47 -5.19 -9.74
C LYS A 97 -1.41 -6.24 -10.34
N LYS A 98 -2.20 -5.86 -11.36
CA LYS A 98 -3.23 -6.72 -11.98
C LYS A 98 -2.65 -8.06 -12.45
N GLU A 99 -1.46 -8.02 -13.05
CA GLU A 99 -0.73 -9.16 -13.60
C GLU A 99 -0.14 -10.09 -12.53
N LYS A 100 -0.13 -9.69 -11.26
CA LYS A 100 0.44 -10.48 -10.15
C LYS A 100 -0.62 -11.24 -9.33
N PHE A 101 -1.91 -11.13 -9.65
CA PHE A 101 -2.94 -11.96 -9.03
C PHE A 101 -2.88 -13.38 -9.60
N THR A 102 -2.84 -14.39 -8.74
CA THR A 102 -2.64 -15.79 -9.16
C THR A 102 -3.96 -16.46 -9.53
N ASP A 103 -3.90 -17.49 -10.38
CA ASP A 103 -5.07 -18.31 -10.70
C ASP A 103 -5.66 -18.97 -9.44
N LYS A 104 -4.81 -19.34 -8.48
CA LYS A 104 -5.24 -19.88 -7.17
C LYS A 104 -6.05 -18.86 -6.37
N GLN A 105 -5.64 -17.59 -6.39
CA GLN A 105 -6.42 -16.50 -5.78
C GLN A 105 -7.78 -16.36 -6.47
N MET A 106 -7.80 -16.28 -7.80
CA MET A 106 -9.06 -16.08 -8.55
C MET A 106 -10.03 -17.25 -8.38
N ALA A 107 -9.52 -18.49 -8.36
CA ALA A 107 -10.32 -19.67 -8.05
C ALA A 107 -10.90 -19.61 -6.63
N SER A 108 -10.14 -19.11 -5.66
CA SER A 108 -10.58 -18.99 -4.26
C SER A 108 -11.59 -17.86 -4.06
N VAL A 109 -11.41 -16.73 -4.76
CA VAL A 109 -12.42 -15.65 -4.85
C VAL A 109 -13.73 -16.22 -5.40
N LYS A 110 -13.67 -16.96 -6.51
CA LYS A 110 -14.85 -17.60 -7.11
C LYS A 110 -15.54 -18.56 -6.15
N LYS A 111 -14.78 -19.46 -5.53
CA LYS A 111 -15.33 -20.45 -4.60
C LYS A 111 -15.95 -19.81 -3.36
N LEU A 112 -15.27 -18.84 -2.75
CA LEU A 112 -15.76 -18.14 -1.56
C LEU A 112 -16.99 -17.30 -1.86
N CYS A 113 -16.97 -16.50 -2.94
CA CYS A 113 -18.14 -15.71 -3.33
C CYS A 113 -19.34 -16.61 -3.64
N LYS A 114 -19.13 -17.74 -4.33
CA LYS A 114 -20.21 -18.69 -4.61
C LYS A 114 -20.77 -19.30 -3.31
N ALA A 115 -19.91 -19.80 -2.41
CA ALA A 115 -20.34 -20.35 -1.13
C ALA A 115 -21.14 -19.33 -0.29
N ILE A 116 -20.70 -18.06 -0.28
CA ILE A 116 -21.46 -17.00 0.37
C ILE A 116 -22.82 -16.83 -0.31
N CYS A 117 -22.88 -16.61 -1.63
CA CYS A 117 -24.15 -16.39 -2.33
C CYS A 117 -25.13 -17.56 -2.17
N ASP A 118 -24.64 -18.81 -2.23
CA ASP A 118 -25.46 -20.02 -2.11
C ASP A 118 -26.08 -20.18 -0.70
N SER A 119 -25.51 -19.53 0.33
CA SER A 119 -26.06 -19.53 1.69
C SER A 119 -27.25 -18.57 1.91
N TYR A 120 -27.58 -17.75 0.91
CA TYR A 120 -28.69 -16.80 0.96
C TYR A 120 -29.77 -17.13 -0.07
N THR A 121 -31.02 -17.04 0.37
CA THR A 121 -32.20 -17.11 -0.51
C THR A 121 -32.31 -15.86 -1.38
N ASP A 122 -32.02 -14.69 -0.80
CA ASP A 122 -31.95 -13.43 -1.52
C ASP A 122 -30.67 -13.34 -2.35
N LYS A 123 -30.75 -12.73 -3.53
CA LYS A 123 -29.58 -12.50 -4.38
C LYS A 123 -28.61 -11.53 -3.69
N ILE A 124 -27.39 -12.01 -3.45
CA ILE A 124 -26.28 -11.18 -2.97
C ILE A 124 -25.57 -10.53 -4.16
N ARG A 125 -25.42 -9.20 -4.11
CA ARG A 125 -24.69 -8.43 -5.12
C ARG A 125 -23.19 -8.49 -4.86
N ILE A 126 -22.36 -8.55 -5.89
CA ILE A 126 -20.90 -8.50 -5.76
C ILE A 126 -20.37 -7.25 -6.45
N ARG A 127 -19.53 -6.48 -5.74
CA ARG A 127 -18.95 -5.22 -6.22
C ARG A 127 -17.47 -5.12 -5.88
N GLY A 128 -16.75 -4.30 -6.64
CA GLY A 128 -15.39 -3.87 -6.32
C GLY A 128 -15.38 -2.58 -5.51
N HIS A 129 -14.37 -2.38 -4.64
CA HIS A 129 -14.24 -1.15 -3.86
C HIS A 129 -14.19 0.14 -4.72
N ARG A 130 -13.69 0.04 -5.96
CA ARG A 130 -13.64 1.13 -6.96
C ARG A 130 -15.00 1.70 -7.33
N GLU A 131 -16.08 0.97 -7.07
CA GLU A 131 -17.42 1.44 -7.43
C GLU A 131 -18.05 2.34 -6.37
N VAL A 132 -17.41 2.45 -5.22
CA VAL A 132 -17.87 3.26 -4.08
C VAL A 132 -16.75 4.15 -3.51
N SER A 133 -15.63 4.23 -4.23
CA SER A 133 -14.47 5.07 -3.89
C SER A 133 -13.69 5.41 -5.15
N SER A 134 -12.89 6.48 -5.13
CA SER A 134 -12.00 6.84 -6.24
C SER A 134 -10.77 5.93 -6.40
N LYS A 135 -10.75 4.74 -5.77
CA LYS A 135 -9.64 3.79 -5.81
C LYS A 135 -9.77 2.86 -7.02
N SER A 136 -8.66 2.30 -7.50
CA SER A 136 -8.66 1.24 -8.52
C SER A 136 -8.95 -0.17 -7.97
N CYS A 137 -8.93 -0.32 -6.64
CA CYS A 137 -9.19 -1.56 -5.91
C CYS A 137 -10.50 -2.24 -6.34
N PRO A 138 -10.54 -3.55 -6.65
CA PRO A 138 -9.55 -4.57 -6.32
C PRO A 138 -8.44 -4.76 -7.37
N VAL A 139 -8.34 -3.89 -8.37
CA VAL A 139 -7.37 -3.92 -9.48
C VAL A 139 -7.55 -5.06 -10.49
N TYR A 140 -8.00 -6.24 -10.08
CA TYR A 140 -8.35 -7.34 -10.98
C TYR A 140 -9.78 -7.25 -11.55
N ASP A 141 -10.01 -7.93 -12.67
CA ASP A 141 -11.31 -8.00 -13.36
C ASP A 141 -12.22 -9.03 -12.69
N TYR A 142 -12.77 -8.66 -11.54
CA TYR A 142 -13.61 -9.55 -10.76
C TYR A 142 -14.91 -9.95 -11.48
N THR A 143 -15.44 -9.09 -12.34
CA THR A 143 -16.67 -9.34 -13.12
C THR A 143 -16.51 -10.53 -14.06
N SER A 144 -15.40 -10.57 -14.82
CA SER A 144 -15.09 -11.69 -15.71
C SER A 144 -14.70 -12.96 -14.92
N VAL A 145 -13.94 -12.82 -13.83
CA VAL A 145 -13.54 -13.95 -12.98
C VAL A 145 -14.75 -14.69 -12.40
N LEU A 146 -15.79 -13.93 -12.03
CA LEU A 146 -16.99 -14.46 -11.39
C LEU A 146 -18.14 -14.74 -12.38
N GLY A 147 -18.07 -14.26 -13.62
CA GLY A 147 -19.18 -14.39 -14.58
C GLY A 147 -20.42 -13.61 -14.14
N LEU A 148 -20.24 -12.33 -13.78
CA LEU A 148 -21.32 -11.48 -13.28
C LEU A 148 -21.98 -10.68 -14.41
N ASP A 149 -23.27 -10.40 -14.25
CA ASP A 149 -23.97 -9.41 -15.07
C ASP A 149 -23.51 -7.97 -14.73
N LYS A 150 -23.97 -6.99 -15.52
CA LYS A 150 -23.67 -5.56 -15.29
C LYS A 150 -24.17 -5.04 -13.93
N LYS A 151 -25.10 -5.76 -13.30
CA LYS A 151 -25.62 -5.43 -11.97
C LYS A 151 -24.82 -6.14 -10.86
N GLY A 152 -23.85 -6.98 -11.16
CA GLY A 152 -23.01 -7.67 -10.16
C GLY A 152 -23.66 -8.91 -9.56
N TYR A 153 -24.60 -9.55 -10.26
CA TYR A 153 -25.17 -10.85 -9.90
C TYR A 153 -24.61 -11.95 -10.78
N TYR A 154 -24.53 -13.18 -10.26
CA TYR A 154 -24.19 -14.34 -11.09
C TYR A 154 -25.19 -14.49 -12.24
N THR A 155 -24.68 -14.70 -13.45
CA THR A 155 -25.51 -15.04 -14.60
C THR A 155 -25.99 -16.48 -14.47
N THR A 156 -27.27 -16.73 -14.76
CA THR A 156 -27.80 -18.08 -14.93
C THR A 156 -27.32 -18.63 -16.26
N VAL A 157 -26.09 -19.16 -16.30
CA VAL A 157 -25.62 -19.96 -17.44
C VAL A 157 -25.49 -21.40 -16.97
N LYS A 158 -26.14 -22.32 -17.70
CA LYS A 158 -26.03 -23.77 -17.51
C LYS A 158 -24.55 -24.16 -17.45
N THR A 159 -24.22 -25.00 -16.48
CA THR A 159 -22.88 -25.52 -16.24
C THR A 159 -22.26 -26.14 -17.49
N GLU A 160 -21.26 -25.48 -18.06
CA GLU A 160 -20.23 -26.14 -18.86
C GLU A 160 -18.87 -25.91 -18.21
N THR A 161 -18.19 -27.01 -17.93
CA THR A 161 -16.85 -27.10 -17.37
C THR A 161 -15.82 -26.55 -18.36
N ALA A 162 -15.49 -25.26 -18.26
CA ALA A 162 -14.38 -24.68 -19.00
C ALA A 162 -13.04 -24.98 -18.30
N LYS A 163 -12.26 -25.85 -18.95
CA LYS A 163 -10.87 -26.21 -18.65
C LYS A 163 -9.97 -24.96 -18.75
N LEU A 164 -9.19 -24.65 -17.71
CA LEU A 164 -8.25 -23.52 -17.74
C LEU A 164 -7.09 -23.81 -18.73
N PRO A 165 -6.71 -22.86 -19.60
CA PRO A 165 -5.45 -22.95 -20.35
C PRO A 165 -4.26 -22.61 -19.45
N ALA A 166 -3.15 -23.33 -19.65
CA ALA A 166 -1.91 -23.19 -18.89
C ALA A 166 -1.23 -21.82 -19.07
N PRO A 167 -0.61 -21.23 -18.02
CA PRO A 167 0.08 -19.95 -18.14
C PRO A 167 1.44 -20.10 -18.81
N LYS A 168 1.67 -19.30 -19.86
CA LYS A 168 2.99 -19.10 -20.47
C LYS A 168 3.84 -18.18 -19.59
N ALA A 169 5.03 -18.64 -19.22
CA ALA A 169 6.03 -17.87 -18.49
C ALA A 169 6.56 -16.68 -19.32
N LYS A 170 6.77 -15.53 -18.68
CA LYS A 170 7.60 -14.43 -19.23
C LYS A 170 8.67 -14.00 -18.23
N LYS A 171 9.82 -13.67 -18.82
CA LYS A 171 11.18 -13.52 -18.27
C LYS A 171 11.37 -12.37 -17.26
N PRO A 172 12.47 -12.37 -16.48
CA PRO A 172 12.75 -11.35 -15.45
C PRO A 172 12.96 -9.97 -16.07
N VAL A 173 12.40 -8.94 -15.44
CA VAL A 173 12.62 -7.54 -15.83
C VAL A 173 13.92 -7.06 -15.20
N GLU A 174 14.83 -6.61 -16.05
CA GLU A 174 16.16 -6.08 -15.76
C GLU A 174 16.10 -4.72 -15.04
N GLU A 175 16.91 -4.56 -14.01
CA GLU A 175 16.96 -3.40 -13.13
C GLU A 175 17.76 -2.25 -13.79
N LEU A 176 17.05 -1.23 -14.30
CA LEU A 176 17.63 -0.06 -14.95
C LEU A 176 18.39 0.84 -13.95
N LYS A 177 19.72 0.75 -13.96
CA LYS A 177 20.64 1.72 -13.35
C LYS A 177 20.50 3.09 -14.04
N LYS A 178 19.98 4.13 -13.37
CA LYS A 178 19.97 5.52 -13.88
C LYS A 178 20.90 6.44 -13.06
N LYS A 179 21.70 7.24 -13.77
CA LYS A 179 22.57 8.33 -13.27
C LYS A 179 21.74 9.41 -12.54
N PRO A 180 22.23 10.06 -11.47
CA PRO A 180 21.49 11.11 -10.79
C PRO A 180 22.00 12.50 -11.16
N SER A 181 21.15 13.32 -11.79
CA SER A 181 21.31 14.77 -11.86
C SER A 181 20.10 15.39 -12.57
N SER A 182 19.06 15.75 -11.82
CA SER A 182 17.94 16.56 -12.33
C SER A 182 17.38 17.41 -11.20
N ALA A 183 17.10 18.69 -11.46
CA ALA A 183 16.38 19.58 -10.55
C ALA A 183 14.91 19.15 -10.30
N LYS A 184 14.47 18.05 -10.92
CA LYS A 184 13.16 17.44 -10.73
C LYS A 184 13.26 16.30 -9.71
N SER A 185 12.53 16.43 -8.60
CA SER A 185 12.43 15.35 -7.61
C SER A 185 11.53 14.22 -8.09
N HIS A 186 11.91 13.00 -7.75
CA HIS A 186 11.04 11.83 -7.82
C HIS A 186 9.98 11.89 -6.72
N LEU A 187 8.90 11.15 -6.91
CA LEU A 187 7.85 10.96 -5.92
C LEU A 187 7.92 9.54 -5.39
N LEU A 188 7.70 9.36 -4.09
CA LEU A 188 7.38 8.04 -3.54
C LEU A 188 5.88 7.88 -3.39
N ARG A 189 5.38 6.72 -3.78
CA ARG A 189 3.96 6.38 -3.78
C ARG A 189 3.78 4.87 -3.63
N VAL A 190 2.52 4.47 -3.47
CA VAL A 190 2.14 3.06 -3.49
C VAL A 190 2.69 2.39 -4.74
N THR A 191 3.27 1.20 -4.56
CA THR A 191 4.09 0.40 -5.51
C THR A 191 5.61 0.57 -5.37
N ASP A 192 6.08 1.66 -4.78
CA ASP A 192 7.52 1.88 -4.68
C ASP A 192 8.14 1.02 -3.58
N GLU A 193 9.40 0.62 -3.77
CA GLU A 193 10.12 -0.22 -2.81
C GLU A 193 11.61 0.16 -2.74
N GLY A 194 12.30 -0.33 -1.72
CA GLY A 194 13.74 -0.20 -1.54
C GLY A 194 14.19 0.81 -0.49
N LYS A 195 15.47 1.18 -0.56
CA LYS A 195 16.17 1.92 0.51
C LYS A 195 15.54 3.29 0.83
N LEU A 196 15.00 3.98 -0.17
CA LEU A 196 14.37 5.28 0.02
C LEU A 196 13.03 5.17 0.76
N VAL A 197 12.30 4.08 0.54
CA VAL A 197 11.08 3.76 1.30
C VAL A 197 11.41 3.41 2.75
N ILE A 198 12.48 2.64 2.99
CA ILE A 198 12.97 2.36 4.36
C ILE A 198 13.32 3.68 5.09
N ALA A 199 14.01 4.59 4.40
CA ALA A 199 14.37 5.89 4.95
C ALA A 199 13.13 6.72 5.32
N LEU A 200 12.13 6.75 4.44
CA LEU A 200 10.83 7.38 4.71
C LEU A 200 10.12 6.74 5.92
N GLN A 201 10.00 5.41 5.96
CA GLN A 201 9.31 4.69 7.04
C GLN A 201 9.98 4.94 8.40
N ARG A 202 11.32 4.92 8.44
CA ARG A 202 12.09 5.28 9.66
C ARG A 202 11.85 6.72 10.08
N MET A 203 11.84 7.66 9.13
CA MET A 203 11.54 9.06 9.41
C MET A 203 10.13 9.24 9.99
N LEU A 204 9.12 8.58 9.41
CA LEU A 204 7.76 8.59 9.94
C LEU A 204 7.72 8.10 11.39
N CYS A 205 8.39 6.99 11.70
CA CYS A 205 8.49 6.48 13.08
C CYS A 205 9.14 7.50 14.03
N LYS A 206 10.24 8.15 13.62
CA LYS A 206 10.91 9.18 14.43
C LYS A 206 10.07 10.44 14.66
N LEU A 207 9.11 10.72 13.76
CA LEU A 207 8.14 11.82 13.92
C LEU A 207 6.92 11.41 14.76
N GLY A 208 6.95 10.24 15.38
CA GLY A 208 5.86 9.70 16.20
C GLY A 208 4.70 9.14 15.39
N ILE A 209 4.90 8.88 14.09
CA ILE A 209 3.88 8.27 13.23
C ILE A 209 4.22 6.80 13.09
N GLN A 210 3.36 5.94 13.65
CA GLN A 210 3.55 4.50 13.54
C GLN A 210 3.57 4.06 12.08
N CYS A 211 4.65 3.40 11.69
CA CYS A 211 4.85 2.86 10.36
C CYS A 211 5.69 1.58 10.47
N PHE A 212 5.37 0.56 9.68
CA PHE A 212 6.19 -0.64 9.63
C PHE A 212 7.37 -0.41 8.67
N VAL A 213 8.59 -0.72 9.11
CA VAL A 213 9.81 -0.49 8.34
C VAL A 213 10.19 -1.76 7.58
N ASP A 214 9.62 -1.93 6.39
CA ASP A 214 9.80 -3.11 5.54
C ASP A 214 10.36 -2.80 4.14
N GLY A 215 10.51 -1.51 3.82
CA GLY A 215 10.99 -1.04 2.53
C GLY A 215 9.99 -1.17 1.39
N ALA A 216 8.71 -1.43 1.66
CA ALA A 216 7.65 -1.45 0.66
C ALA A 216 6.61 -0.37 0.94
N PHE A 217 6.35 0.47 -0.05
CA PHE A 217 5.36 1.52 0.05
C PHE A 217 3.98 0.91 -0.22
N GLY A 218 3.46 0.22 0.79
CA GLY A 218 2.11 -0.35 0.80
C GLY A 218 1.07 0.61 1.38
N GLN A 219 -0.13 0.10 1.65
CA GLN A 219 -1.22 0.88 2.25
C GLN A 219 -0.85 1.44 3.63
N GLY A 220 -0.17 0.67 4.48
CA GLY A 220 0.27 1.16 5.79
C GLY A 220 1.25 2.34 5.69
N THR A 221 2.16 2.33 4.71
CA THR A 221 3.05 3.48 4.45
C THR A 221 2.28 4.66 3.89
N LYS A 222 1.34 4.43 2.95
CA LYS A 222 0.47 5.50 2.43
C LYS A 222 -0.31 6.17 3.55
N GLU A 223 -0.90 5.40 4.45
CA GLU A 223 -1.68 5.92 5.59
C GLU A 223 -0.81 6.70 6.57
N ALA A 224 0.39 6.21 6.88
CA ALA A 224 1.36 6.96 7.69
C ALA A 224 1.77 8.29 7.03
N VAL A 225 1.98 8.30 5.70
CA VAL A 225 2.24 9.54 4.95
C VAL A 225 1.04 10.48 5.00
N GLN A 226 -0.18 9.96 4.84
CA GLN A 226 -1.41 10.75 4.94
C GLN A 226 -1.57 11.39 6.33
N LYS A 227 -1.27 10.66 7.41
CA LYS A 227 -1.23 11.21 8.78
C LYS A 227 -0.22 12.34 8.92
N LEU A 228 0.98 12.18 8.36
CA LEU A 228 1.98 13.25 8.35
C LEU A 228 1.47 14.47 7.61
N GLN A 229 0.94 14.27 6.39
CA GLN A 229 0.43 15.34 5.54
C GLN A 229 -0.68 16.12 6.26
N LEU A 230 -1.61 15.44 6.91
CA LEU A 230 -2.63 16.08 7.75
C LEU A 230 -2.02 16.87 8.92
N LYS A 231 -1.12 16.26 9.70
CA LYS A 231 -0.45 16.91 10.85
C LYS A 231 0.33 18.17 10.45
N LYS A 232 0.76 18.26 9.19
CA LYS A 232 1.54 19.38 8.64
C LYS A 232 0.73 20.30 7.73
N ALA A 233 -0.60 20.15 7.67
CA ALA A 233 -1.49 20.92 6.79
C ALA A 233 -1.08 20.90 5.30
N LEU A 234 -0.63 19.74 4.82
CA LEU A 234 -0.27 19.48 3.43
C LEU A 234 -1.42 18.76 2.70
N LYS A 235 -1.31 18.70 1.36
CA LYS A 235 -2.22 17.88 0.55
C LYS A 235 -2.18 16.42 1.01
N ASN A 236 -3.34 15.88 1.40
CA ASN A 236 -3.50 14.55 1.97
C ASN A 236 -3.68 13.44 0.90
N ASP A 237 -2.74 13.33 -0.03
CA ASP A 237 -2.79 12.37 -1.15
C ASP A 237 -2.02 11.07 -0.91
N GLY A 238 -1.23 10.99 0.17
CA GLY A 238 -0.40 9.85 0.50
C GLY A 238 0.82 9.68 -0.41
N VAL A 239 1.19 10.72 -1.17
CA VAL A 239 2.36 10.74 -2.05
C VAL A 239 3.45 11.59 -1.41
N VAL A 240 4.68 11.07 -1.36
CA VAL A 240 5.82 11.80 -0.79
C VAL A 240 6.58 12.48 -1.90
N GLY A 241 6.45 13.80 -1.96
CA GLY A 241 7.30 14.67 -2.78
C GLY A 241 8.08 15.66 -1.93
N LYS A 242 8.74 16.60 -2.59
CA LYS A 242 9.57 17.63 -1.95
C LYS A 242 8.87 18.42 -0.84
N LYS A 243 7.57 18.74 -1.01
CA LYS A 243 6.77 19.45 0.01
C LYS A 243 6.51 18.57 1.24
N THR A 244 6.24 17.28 1.03
CA THR A 244 6.02 16.31 2.11
C THR A 244 7.27 16.14 2.96
N VAL A 245 8.44 16.01 2.33
CA VAL A 245 9.72 15.93 3.05
C VAL A 245 10.09 17.27 3.69
N GLY A 246 9.80 18.41 3.06
CA GLY A 246 9.93 19.73 3.68
C GLY A 246 9.15 19.85 5.00
N GLY A 247 7.94 19.27 5.07
CA GLY A 247 7.16 19.21 6.30
C GLY A 247 7.77 18.35 7.44
N MET A 248 8.79 17.54 7.16
CA MET A 248 9.48 16.70 8.15
C MET A 248 10.54 17.46 8.95
N PHE A 249 11.01 18.61 8.45
CA PHE A 249 11.99 19.44 9.14
C PHE A 249 11.39 20.10 10.39
N THR A 250 12.21 20.27 11.42
CA THR A 250 11.83 20.97 12.65
C THR A 250 11.81 22.49 12.48
N SER A 251 12.68 23.03 11.62
CA SER A 251 12.80 24.46 11.33
C SER A 251 12.54 24.76 9.86
N LYS A 252 11.89 25.90 9.59
CA LYS A 252 11.73 26.45 8.22
C LYS A 252 13.02 27.11 7.69
N LYS A 253 14.03 27.29 8.54
CA LYS A 253 15.34 27.86 8.18
C LYS A 253 16.45 26.94 8.71
N PRO A 254 16.52 25.67 8.24
CA PRO A 254 17.52 24.75 8.72
C PRO A 254 18.92 25.24 8.33
N LEU A 255 19.90 24.96 9.19
CA LEU A 255 21.31 25.15 8.92
C LEU A 255 22.06 23.87 9.29
N LEU A 256 22.26 23.00 8.31
CA LEU A 256 22.92 21.70 8.50
C LEU A 256 24.27 21.71 7.78
N LYS A 257 25.30 21.23 8.46
CA LYS A 257 26.65 21.13 7.92
C LYS A 257 27.29 19.82 8.34
N GLN A 258 28.44 19.48 7.76
CA GLN A 258 29.20 18.30 8.15
C GLN A 258 29.43 18.29 9.67
N GLY A 259 29.16 17.14 10.30
CA GLY A 259 29.18 16.96 11.75
C GLY A 259 27.79 17.06 12.42
N THR A 260 26.81 17.73 11.81
CA THR A 260 25.43 17.76 12.32
C THR A 260 24.81 16.35 12.30
N LYS A 261 23.98 16.04 13.30
CA LYS A 261 23.25 14.78 13.41
C LYS A 261 21.80 15.04 13.79
N GLY A 262 20.90 14.10 13.49
CA GLY A 262 19.51 14.12 13.95
C GLY A 262 18.47 14.03 12.84
N ASN A 263 17.21 14.30 13.19
CA ASN A 263 16.07 14.12 12.30
C ASN A 263 16.13 15.04 11.08
N ASP A 264 16.52 16.31 11.24
CA ASP A 264 16.64 17.23 10.09
C ASP A 264 17.71 16.79 9.10
N VAL A 265 18.80 16.15 9.56
CA VAL A 265 19.80 15.54 8.67
C VAL A 265 19.19 14.37 7.91
N GLN A 266 18.42 13.51 8.57
CA GLN A 266 17.78 12.39 7.89
C GLN A 266 16.70 12.85 6.90
N ALA A 267 15.97 13.94 7.20
CA ALA A 267 15.01 14.56 6.30
C ALA A 267 15.71 15.13 5.06
N MET A 268 16.84 15.82 5.25
CA MET A 268 17.70 16.29 4.17
C MET A 268 18.24 15.13 3.33
N GLN A 269 18.70 14.05 3.94
CA GLN A 269 19.19 12.86 3.23
C GLN A 269 18.06 12.22 2.39
N LEU A 270 16.85 12.08 2.94
CA LEU A 270 15.67 11.62 2.20
C LEU A 270 15.32 12.55 1.04
N LEU A 271 15.36 13.87 1.25
CA LEU A 271 15.11 14.86 0.20
C LEU A 271 16.13 14.74 -0.93
N MET A 272 17.44 14.63 -0.61
CA MET A 272 18.49 14.41 -1.60
C MET A 272 18.31 13.08 -2.35
N GLY A 273 17.81 12.04 -1.68
CA GLY A 273 17.43 10.78 -2.30
C GLY A 273 16.30 10.93 -3.32
N LEU A 274 15.29 11.77 -3.07
CA LEU A 274 14.26 12.12 -4.07
C LEU A 274 14.87 12.82 -5.30
N TYR A 275 15.97 13.56 -5.12
CA TYR A 275 16.77 14.15 -6.21
C TYR A 275 17.81 13.19 -6.80
N GLY A 276 17.69 11.89 -6.51
CA GLY A 276 18.49 10.82 -7.09
C GLY A 276 19.84 10.59 -6.41
N GLN A 277 20.21 11.32 -5.37
CA GLN A 277 21.48 11.07 -4.69
C GLN A 277 21.47 9.69 -4.03
N ASN A 278 22.56 8.93 -4.21
CA ASN A 278 22.77 7.66 -3.54
C ASN A 278 23.60 7.88 -2.27
N LEU A 279 22.96 7.82 -1.11
CA LEU A 279 23.59 8.01 0.19
C LEU A 279 22.92 7.19 1.27
N VAL A 280 23.60 7.08 2.41
CA VAL A 280 23.01 6.51 3.63
C VAL A 280 22.04 7.52 4.25
N HIS A 281 20.91 7.01 4.76
CA HIS A 281 19.82 7.79 5.35
C HIS A 281 19.77 7.55 6.87
N ASP A 282 20.88 7.80 7.55
CA ASP A 282 21.13 7.50 8.96
C ASP A 282 20.92 8.70 9.90
N GLY A 283 20.78 9.91 9.35
CA GLY A 283 20.75 11.14 10.13
C GLY A 283 22.12 11.62 10.58
N ILE A 284 23.21 11.18 9.94
CA ILE A 284 24.58 11.62 10.21
C ILE A 284 25.13 12.38 9.01
N PHE A 285 25.50 13.64 9.19
CA PHE A 285 26.07 14.46 8.13
C PHE A 285 27.59 14.21 8.02
N GLY A 286 27.96 13.14 7.32
CA GLY A 286 29.34 12.78 7.01
C GLY A 286 29.88 13.37 5.70
N LYS A 287 31.10 12.99 5.32
CA LYS A 287 31.75 13.40 4.04
C LYS A 287 30.91 13.03 2.82
N GLY A 288 30.33 11.83 2.80
CA GLY A 288 29.45 11.39 1.70
C GLY A 288 28.19 12.24 1.56
N THR A 289 27.57 12.62 2.68
CA THR A 289 26.41 13.54 2.70
C THR A 289 26.80 14.93 2.20
N LYS A 290 27.97 15.43 2.57
CA LYS A 290 28.50 16.72 2.06
C LYS A 290 28.65 16.69 0.55
N GLN A 291 29.27 15.63 0.01
CA GLN A 291 29.48 15.51 -1.42
C GLN A 291 28.16 15.41 -2.19
N ALA A 292 27.20 14.62 -1.68
CA ALA A 292 25.86 14.54 -2.26
C ALA A 292 25.17 15.91 -2.27
N LEU A 293 25.30 16.68 -1.19
CA LEU A 293 24.72 18.00 -1.09
C LEU A 293 25.34 18.99 -2.07
N VAL A 294 26.66 18.99 -2.23
CA VAL A 294 27.37 19.80 -3.23
C VAL A 294 26.85 19.49 -4.63
N ASN A 295 26.63 18.21 -4.97
CA ASN A 295 26.10 17.80 -6.27
C ASN A 295 24.67 18.35 -6.47
N VAL A 296 23.83 18.29 -5.44
CA VAL A 296 22.47 18.83 -5.51
C VAL A 296 22.51 20.35 -5.65
N GLN A 297 23.30 21.07 -4.86
CA GLN A 297 23.44 22.53 -4.98
C GLN A 297 23.85 22.95 -6.39
N LYS A 298 24.79 22.23 -7.02
CA LYS A 298 25.17 22.47 -8.43
C LYS A 298 23.98 22.26 -9.38
N SER A 299 23.18 21.22 -9.19
CA SER A 299 21.98 20.95 -10.02
C SER A 299 20.87 22.01 -9.88
N PHE A 300 20.89 22.80 -8.81
CA PHE A 300 20.00 23.94 -8.57
C PHE A 300 20.63 25.30 -8.88
N HIS A 301 21.84 25.33 -9.46
CA HIS A 301 22.61 26.55 -9.71
C HIS A 301 22.83 27.42 -8.45
N LEU A 302 23.01 26.76 -7.30
CA LEU A 302 23.33 27.42 -6.03
C LEU A 302 24.83 27.39 -5.77
N LYS A 303 25.27 28.20 -4.79
CA LYS A 303 26.61 28.08 -4.22
C LYS A 303 26.79 26.65 -3.67
N ALA A 304 27.78 25.94 -4.20
CA ALA A 304 28.05 24.54 -3.89
C ALA A 304 28.99 24.38 -2.68
N ASP A 305 28.62 24.98 -1.55
CA ASP A 305 29.42 25.03 -0.31
C ASP A 305 29.24 23.80 0.60
N GLY A 306 28.30 22.91 0.28
CA GLY A 306 28.00 21.74 1.10
C GLY A 306 27.35 22.08 2.44
N VAL A 307 26.68 23.24 2.53
CA VAL A 307 25.89 23.65 3.70
C VAL A 307 24.41 23.71 3.30
N PHE A 308 23.57 22.98 4.04
CA PHE A 308 22.12 22.99 3.81
C PHE A 308 21.50 24.12 4.61
N GLY A 309 21.54 25.31 4.01
CA GLY A 309 20.97 26.54 4.57
C GLY A 309 19.58 26.88 4.00
N PRO A 310 19.00 28.02 4.39
CA PRO A 310 17.66 28.44 3.96
C PRO A 310 17.47 28.51 2.44
N LYS A 311 18.49 28.96 1.68
CA LYS A 311 18.42 29.02 0.22
C LYS A 311 18.33 27.62 -0.42
N THR A 312 19.14 26.68 0.07
CA THR A 312 19.13 25.29 -0.41
C THR A 312 17.84 24.59 -0.02
N TYR A 313 17.37 24.81 1.21
CA TYR A 313 16.08 24.31 1.67
C TYR A 313 14.93 24.79 0.77
N ALA A 314 14.79 26.11 0.58
CA ALA A 314 13.75 26.71 -0.24
C ALA A 314 13.77 26.17 -1.68
N ALA A 315 14.94 26.09 -2.31
CA ALA A 315 15.09 25.54 -3.65
C ALA A 315 14.63 24.08 -3.76
N MET A 316 15.02 23.24 -2.79
CA MET A 316 14.73 21.81 -2.81
C MET A 316 13.31 21.47 -2.36
N THR A 317 12.64 22.28 -1.54
CA THR A 317 11.26 22.03 -1.09
C THR A 317 10.22 22.82 -1.87
N GLY A 318 10.61 23.94 -2.49
CA GLY A 318 9.69 24.93 -3.05
C GLY A 318 8.90 25.66 -1.97
N ALA A 319 9.56 25.96 -0.84
CA ALA A 319 9.02 26.70 0.31
C ALA A 319 9.46 28.16 0.29
#